data_AF-A0A744UHE3-F1
#
_entry.id   AF-A0A744UHE3-F1
#
_cell.length_a   1.000
_cell.length_b   1.000
_cell.length_c   1.000
_cell.angle_alpha   90.00
_cell.angle_beta   90.00
_cell.angle_gamma   90.00
#
_symmetry.space_group_name_H-M   'P 1'
#
loop_
_entity.id
_entity.type
_entity.pdbx_description
1 polymer ?
#
loop_
_entity_poly.entity_id
_entity_poly.type
_entity_poly.pdbx_seq_one_letter_code
_entity_poly.pdbx_strand_id
1 'polypeptide(L)' 'MADIIDTAAEIEELQRNATLSAHRIDHNAVSADRCEECDETIPEPRRAAVPGCKTCAECQGVIELRNKQRGIQ' A
#
# COMPACT_ATOMS: atom_id res chain seq x y z
N MET A 1 35.02 20.63 -3.50
CA MET A 1 34.14 21.62 -2.88
C MET A 1 32.77 21.31 -3.46
N ALA A 2 31.88 20.72 -2.66
CA ALA A 2 30.53 20.42 -3.14
C ALA A 2 29.82 21.76 -3.34
N ASP A 3 29.25 21.96 -4.52
CA ASP A 3 28.44 23.14 -4.78
C ASP A 3 26.97 22.91 -4.41
N ILE A 4 26.14 23.93 -4.63
CA ILE A 4 24.71 23.86 -4.33
C ILE A 4 24.03 22.75 -5.15
N ILE A 5 24.53 22.44 -6.35
CA ILE A 5 23.98 21.42 -7.23
C ILE A 5 24.31 20.04 -6.67
N ASP A 6 25.56 19.82 -6.23
CA ASP A 6 25.99 18.56 -5.61
C ASP A 6 25.15 18.23 -4.36
N THR A 7 24.91 19.23 -3.50
CA THR A 7 24.09 19.04 -2.28
C THR A 7 22.61 18.83 -2.59
N ALA A 8 22.06 19.50 -3.61
CA ALA A 8 20.68 19.32 -4.02
C ALA A 8 20.43 17.90 -4.58
N ALA A 9 21.39 17.36 -5.34
CA ALA A 9 21.33 16.01 -5.88
C ALA A 9 21.30 14.95 -4.76
N GLU A 10 22.10 15.11 -3.71
CA GLU A 10 22.12 14.20 -2.56
C GLU A 10 20.77 14.20 -1.82
N ILE A 11 20.16 15.39 -1.63
CA ILE A 11 18.85 15.51 -0.98
C ILE A 11 17.75 14.84 -1.81
N GLU A 12 17.73 15.05 -3.13
CA GLU A 12 16.78 14.39 -4.05
C GLU A 12 16.90 12.87 -3.99
N GLU A 13 18.13 12.35 -3.99
CA GLU A 13 18.38 10.91 -3.88
C GLU A 13 17.87 10.35 -2.54
N LEU A 14 18.17 11.03 -1.42
CA LEU A 14 17.70 10.64 -0.10
C LEU A 14 16.17 10.64 -0.02
N GLN A 15 15.52 11.69 -0.52
CA GLN A 15 14.07 11.81 -0.52
C GLN A 15 13.42 10.72 -1.37
N ARG A 16 13.95 10.49 -2.59
CA ARG A 16 13.48 9.42 -3.47
C ARG A 16 13.58 8.06 -2.81
N ASN A 17 14.74 7.75 -2.21
CA ASN A 17 14.95 6.47 -1.55
C ASN A 17 14.05 6.30 -0.32
N ALA A 18 13.84 7.37 0.46
CA ALA A 18 12.92 7.38 1.57
C ALA A 18 11.48 7.09 1.13
N THR A 19 10.98 7.77 0.08
CA THR A 19 9.65 7.52 -0.49
C THR A 19 9.51 6.08 -1.00
N LEU A 20 10.49 5.58 -1.75
CA LEU A 20 10.47 4.20 -2.23
C LEU A 20 10.46 3.18 -1.09
N SER A 21 11.22 3.45 -0.02
CA SER A 21 11.25 2.58 1.16
C SER A 21 9.94 2.61 1.94
N ALA A 22 9.29 3.77 2.08
CA ALA A 22 8.04 3.93 2.79
C ALA A 22 6.85 3.28 2.06
N HIS A 23 6.90 3.23 0.74
CA HIS A 23 5.86 2.61 -0.10
C HIS A 23 6.17 1.16 -0.50
N ARG A 24 7.26 0.57 0.01
CA ARG A 24 7.51 -0.86 -0.21
C ARG A 24 6.38 -1.68 0.40
N ILE A 25 5.85 -2.60 -0.39
CA ILE A 25 4.87 -3.58 0.09
C ILE A 25 5.59 -4.56 1.01
N ASP A 26 5.08 -4.71 2.23
CA ASP A 26 5.50 -5.79 3.12
C ASP A 26 4.84 -7.09 2.68
N HIS A 27 5.61 -7.92 1.96
CA HIS A 27 5.15 -9.22 1.48
C HIS A 27 4.91 -10.25 2.60
N ASN A 28 5.36 -9.98 3.83
CA ASN A 28 5.11 -10.82 5.00
C ASN A 28 3.94 -10.33 5.85
N ALA A 29 3.23 -9.30 5.41
CA ALA A 29 2.08 -8.78 6.13
C ALA A 29 1.01 -9.86 6.32
N VAL A 30 0.58 -10.04 7.57
CA VAL A 30 -0.44 -11.03 7.92
C VAL A 30 -1.80 -10.51 7.46
N SER A 31 -2.43 -11.25 6.54
CA SER A 31 -3.79 -10.99 6.09
C SER A 31 -4.81 -11.41 7.16
N ALA A 32 -5.96 -10.73 7.19
CA ALA A 32 -7.07 -11.14 8.04
C ALA A 32 -7.68 -12.47 7.56
N ASP A 33 -8.22 -13.26 8.49
CA ASP A 33 -8.92 -14.51 8.16
C ASP A 33 -10.38 -14.26 7.74
N ARG A 34 -10.98 -13.19 8.25
CA ARG A 34 -12.37 -12.75 7.95
C ARG A 34 -12.37 -11.30 7.48
N CYS A 35 -13.27 -11.00 6.56
CA CYS A 35 -13.45 -9.67 6.00
C CYS A 35 -13.98 -8.71 7.07
N GLU A 36 -13.32 -7.56 7.27
CA GLU A 36 -13.77 -6.56 8.24
C GLU A 36 -15.14 -5.93 7.91
N GLU A 37 -15.61 -6.03 6.66
CA GLU A 37 -16.87 -5.41 6.20
C GLU A 37 -18.06 -6.37 6.21
N CYS A 38 -17.90 -7.58 5.67
CA CYS A 38 -18.98 -8.57 5.54
C CYS A 38 -18.85 -9.78 6.46
N ASP A 39 -17.76 -9.86 7.22
CA ASP A 39 -17.41 -10.98 8.12
C ASP A 39 -17.30 -12.36 7.41
N GLU A 40 -17.23 -12.40 6.08
CA GLU A 40 -16.97 -13.65 5.35
C GLU A 40 -15.50 -14.04 5.41
N THR A 41 -15.20 -15.34 5.37
CA THR A 41 -13.83 -15.84 5.34
C THR A 41 -13.10 -15.34 4.09
N ILE A 42 -11.93 -14.72 4.26
CA ILE A 42 -11.10 -14.27 3.14
C ILE A 42 -10.40 -15.49 2.55
N PRO A 43 -10.55 -15.81 1.25
CA PRO A 43 -9.99 -17.02 0.67
C PRO A 43 -8.45 -16.97 0.61
N GLU A 44 -7.79 -18.11 0.75
CA GLU A 44 -6.33 -18.23 0.70
C GLU A 44 -5.68 -17.59 -0.54
N PRO A 45 -6.20 -17.80 -1.77
CA PRO A 45 -5.67 -17.12 -2.95
C PRO A 45 -5.62 -15.60 -2.82
N ARG A 46 -6.62 -15.00 -2.14
CA ARG A 46 -6.65 -13.55 -1.89
C ARG A 46 -5.57 -13.13 -0.88
N ARG A 47 -5.43 -13.87 0.21
CA ARG A 47 -4.40 -13.61 1.24
C ARG A 47 -2.98 -13.77 0.70
N ALA A 48 -2.76 -14.68 -0.26
CA ALA A 48 -1.49 -14.89 -0.93
C ALA A 48 -1.20 -13.81 -1.99
N ALA A 49 -2.20 -13.42 -2.80
CA ALA A 49 -2.03 -12.42 -3.83
C ALA A 49 -1.83 -11.00 -3.27
N VAL A 50 -2.48 -10.69 -2.14
CA VAL A 50 -2.34 -9.40 -1.44
C VAL A 50 -2.12 -9.67 0.05
N PRO A 51 -0.85 -9.85 0.46
CA PRO A 51 -0.47 -9.93 1.86
C PRO A 51 -0.95 -8.69 2.64
N GLY A 52 -1.48 -8.91 3.84
CA GLY A 52 -2.04 -7.85 4.69
C GLY A 52 -3.46 -7.41 4.30
N CYS A 53 -4.17 -8.13 3.42
CA CYS A 53 -5.56 -7.78 3.12
C CYS A 53 -6.48 -7.92 4.34
N LYS A 54 -7.33 -6.92 4.56
CA LYS A 54 -8.31 -6.85 5.65
C LYS A 54 -9.75 -7.14 5.21
N THR A 55 -9.98 -7.08 3.90
CA THR A 55 -11.29 -7.19 3.28
C THR A 55 -11.25 -8.20 2.13
N CYS A 56 -12.40 -8.84 1.86
CA CYS A 56 -12.56 -9.66 0.68
C CYS A 56 -12.47 -8.81 -0.60
N ALA A 57 -12.27 -9.45 -1.75
CA ALA A 57 -12.08 -8.75 -3.03
C ALA A 57 -13.28 -7.86 -3.40
N GLU A 58 -14.50 -8.30 -3.10
CA GLU A 58 -15.72 -7.55 -3.41
C GLU A 58 -15.84 -6.29 -2.56
N CYS A 59 -15.76 -6.41 -1.23
CA CYS A 59 -15.79 -5.27 -0.31
C CYS A 59 -14.66 -4.28 -0.62
N GLN A 60 -13.46 -4.79 -0.92
CA GLN A 60 -12.33 -3.94 -1.34
C GLN A 60 -12.66 -3.13 -2.59
N GLY A 61 -13.28 -3.73 -3.60
CA GLY A 61 -13.70 -3.03 -4.82
C GLY A 61 -14.71 -1.90 -4.55
N VAL A 62 -15.63 -2.12 -3.61
CA VAL A 62 -16.60 -1.07 -3.18
C VAL A 62 -15.89 0.08 -2.46
N ILE A 63 -14.94 -0.23 -1.57
CA ILE A 63 -14.14 0.79 -0.86
C ILE A 63 -13.34 1.63 -1.85
N GLU A 64 -12.66 0.99 -2.81
CA GLU A 64 -11.86 1.67 -3.83
C GLU A 64 -12.73 2.57 -4.73
N LEU A 65 -13.91 2.09 -5.14
CA LEU A 65 -14.86 2.89 -5.90
C LEU A 65 -15.32 4.13 -5.12
N ARG A 66 -15.63 3.94 -3.82
CA ARG A 66 -16.04 5.05 -2.93
C ARG A 66 -14.90 6.05 -2.74
N ASN A 67 -13.67 5.60 -2.56
CA ASN A 67 -12.50 6.48 -2.42
C ASN A 67 -12.24 7.28 -3.69
N LYS A 68 -12.37 6.63 -4.86
CA LYS A 68 -12.25 7.30 -6.16
C LYS A 68 -13.30 8.38 -6.34
N GLN A 69 -14.56 8.12 -5.99
CA GLN A 69 -15.65 9.11 -6.05
C GLN A 69 -15.41 10.29 -5.09
N ARG A 70 -14.72 10.05 -3.97
CA ARG A 70 -14.38 11.07 -2.98
C ARG A 70 -13.06 11.80 -3.26
N GLY A 71 -12.29 11.38 -4.27
CA GLY A 71 -10.98 11.95 -4.59
C GLY A 71 -9.88 11.59 -3.58
N ILE A 72 -9.99 10.45 -2.89
CA ILE A 72 -9.04 9.98 -1.87
C ILE A 72 -8.08 8.95 -2.48
N GLN A 73 -7.50 9.24 -3.64
CA GLN A 73 -6.61 8.29 -4.33
C GLN A 73 -5.33 8.96 -4.81
#